data_AF-A0A673VTX4-F1
#
_entry.id   AF-A0A673VTX4-F1
#
_cell.length_a   1.000
_cell.length_b   1.000
_cell.length_c   1.000
_cell.angle_alpha   90.00
_cell.angle_beta   90.00
_cell.angle_gamma   90.00
#
_symmetry.space_group_name_H-M   'P 1'
#
loop_
_entity.id
_entity.type
_entity.pdbx_description
1 polymer ?
#
loop_
_entity_poly.entity_id
_entity_poly.type
_entity_poly.pdbx_seq_one_letter_code
_entity_poly.pdbx_strand_id
1 'polypeptide(L)'
;MGKGSWARSLLGPPEPAGCFTGSQPLQAWEEVKLYKNAREREKYDNMAELFAVVKTMQALEKAYIKDCVTPNEYTAACSRLLVQYKAAFRQVQGAEISSIDEFCRKFRLDCPLAMERIKEDRPITIKDDKGNLNRCIADVVSLFITVMDKLRLEIRAMDEIQPDLRELMETMHRMSHLPPDFEGRQTVSQWLQTLSGMSASDELDDSQVRQMLFDLESAYNAFNRFLHA
;
A
#
# COMPACT_ATOMS: atom_id res chain seq x y z
N MET A 1 64.16 7.21 -48.56
CA MET A 1 65.27 8.18 -48.65
C MET A 1 65.20 9.10 -47.45
N GLY A 2 66.14 8.97 -46.51
CA GLY A 2 66.26 9.91 -45.40
C GLY A 2 66.83 11.24 -45.88
N LYS A 3 66.59 12.30 -45.11
CA LYS A 3 67.55 13.38 -44.85
C LYS A 3 67.13 14.08 -43.56
N GLY A 4 68.04 14.07 -42.60
CA GLY A 4 67.84 14.64 -41.27
C GLY A 4 68.07 16.15 -41.20
N SER A 5 67.68 16.65 -40.03
CA SER A 5 68.37 17.58 -39.13
C SER A 5 68.95 18.88 -39.68
N TRP A 6 68.47 20.01 -39.14
CA TRP A 6 69.32 21.13 -38.70
C TRP A 6 68.82 21.67 -37.35
N ALA A 7 69.79 21.88 -36.47
CA ALA A 7 69.70 22.16 -35.04
C ALA A 7 69.32 23.61 -34.69
N ARG A 8 68.87 23.84 -33.45
CA ARG A 8 69.65 24.68 -32.52
C ARG A 8 69.32 24.41 -31.05
N SER A 9 70.38 24.06 -30.33
CA SER A 9 70.49 23.90 -28.88
C SER A 9 70.50 25.28 -28.19
N LEU A 10 69.84 25.37 -27.03
CA LEU A 10 70.30 26.21 -25.92
C LEU A 10 70.14 25.40 -24.63
N LEU A 11 71.27 24.82 -24.20
CA LEU A 11 71.51 24.21 -22.90
C LEU A 11 71.43 25.28 -21.80
N GLY A 12 70.59 25.03 -20.78
CA GLY A 12 70.78 25.52 -19.41
C GLY A 12 71.42 24.41 -18.55
N PRO A 13 72.10 24.75 -17.44
CA PRO A 13 72.92 23.83 -16.65
C PRO A 13 72.09 22.76 -15.90
N PRO A 14 72.70 21.63 -15.50
CA PRO A 14 72.01 20.59 -14.77
C PRO A 14 71.97 20.93 -13.28
N GLU A 15 70.79 20.93 -12.68
CA GLU A 15 70.62 20.99 -11.22
C GLU A 15 70.01 19.69 -10.68
N PRO A 16 70.24 19.39 -9.40
CA PRO A 16 70.76 18.10 -8.96
C PRO A 16 69.67 17.07 -8.69
N ALA A 17 70.12 15.81 -8.56
CA ALA A 17 69.33 14.66 -8.13
C ALA A 17 68.53 14.97 -6.83
N GLY A 18 67.31 15.45 -7.02
CA GLY A 18 66.31 15.62 -5.98
C GLY A 18 65.64 14.28 -5.70
N CYS A 19 65.82 13.82 -4.48
CA CYS A 19 65.17 12.67 -3.86
C CYS A 19 63.70 12.54 -4.30
N PHE A 20 63.34 11.39 -4.90
CA PHE A 20 61.95 10.97 -5.07
C PHE A 20 61.34 10.79 -3.67
N THR A 21 60.78 11.84 -3.09
CA THR A 21 59.91 11.73 -1.92
C THR A 21 58.61 11.11 -2.39
N GLY A 22 58.37 9.90 -1.93
CA GLY A 22 57.27 9.05 -2.39
C GLY A 22 55.89 9.70 -2.26
N SER A 23 55.09 9.47 -3.30
CA SER A 23 53.66 9.15 -3.22
C SER A 23 53.10 9.02 -4.63
N GLN A 24 53.40 7.90 -5.30
CA GLN A 24 52.46 7.41 -6.32
C GLN A 24 51.15 7.06 -5.59
N PRO A 25 49.96 7.47 -6.07
CA PRO A 25 48.72 7.06 -5.45
C PRO A 25 48.56 5.55 -5.62
N LEU A 26 48.78 4.80 -4.54
CA LEU A 26 48.70 3.33 -4.42
C LEU A 26 47.28 2.76 -4.60
N GLN A 27 46.33 3.49 -5.23
CA GLN A 27 44.93 3.07 -5.34
C GLN A 27 44.55 2.40 -6.67
N ALA A 28 45.46 2.32 -7.64
CA ALA A 28 45.11 1.87 -8.99
C ALA A 28 45.13 0.34 -9.22
N TRP A 29 45.59 -0.47 -8.25
CA TRP A 29 45.90 -1.89 -8.47
C TRP A 29 45.18 -2.88 -7.55
N GLU A 30 44.35 -2.41 -6.62
CA GLU A 30 43.57 -3.28 -5.73
C GLU A 30 42.08 -3.28 -6.11
N GLU A 31 41.49 -4.47 -6.23
CA GLU A 31 40.05 -4.62 -6.44
C GLU A 31 39.27 -4.05 -5.25
N VAL A 32 38.39 -3.08 -5.53
CA VAL A 32 37.53 -2.48 -4.50
C VAL A 32 36.40 -3.45 -4.15
N LYS A 33 36.34 -3.86 -2.88
CA LYS A 33 35.26 -4.71 -2.35
C LYS A 33 34.07 -3.87 -1.90
N LEU A 34 32.86 -4.39 -2.16
CA LEU A 34 31.61 -3.73 -1.78
C LEU A 34 31.45 -3.62 -0.24
N TYR A 35 31.93 -4.62 0.50
CA TYR A 35 31.89 -4.66 1.95
C TYR A 35 33.26 -5.08 2.53
N LYS A 36 33.52 -4.68 3.78
CA LYS A 36 34.73 -5.02 4.53
C LYS A 36 34.45 -5.87 5.77
N ASN A 37 33.19 -5.97 6.19
CA ASN A 37 32.78 -6.72 7.38
C ASN A 37 31.40 -7.39 7.19
N ALA A 38 31.04 -8.30 8.11
CA ALA A 38 29.79 -9.07 8.05
C ALA A 38 28.53 -8.19 8.10
N ARG A 39 28.57 -7.08 8.86
CA ARG A 39 27.44 -6.14 8.97
C ARG A 39 27.19 -5.39 7.66
N GLU A 40 28.25 -4.93 6.99
CA GLU A 40 28.15 -4.30 5.68
C GLU A 40 27.65 -5.28 4.63
N ARG A 41 28.10 -6.54 4.67
CA ARG A 41 27.60 -7.58 3.76
C ARG A 41 26.09 -7.76 3.90
N GLU A 42 25.60 -7.98 5.13
CA GLU A 42 24.17 -8.11 5.43
C GLU A 42 23.37 -6.88 4.94
N LYS A 43 23.90 -5.67 5.17
CA LYS A 43 23.29 -4.44 4.69
C LYS A 43 23.13 -4.44 3.16
N TYR A 44 24.16 -4.81 2.42
CA TYR A 44 24.10 -4.86 0.96
C TYR A 44 23.23 -6.00 0.43
N ASP A 45 23.18 -7.14 1.12
CA ASP A 45 22.29 -8.25 0.77
C ASP A 45 20.82 -7.81 0.89
N ASN A 46 20.45 -7.13 1.98
CA ASN A 46 19.09 -6.59 2.16
C ASN A 46 18.76 -5.50 1.12
N MET A 47 19.73 -4.64 0.79
CA MET A 47 19.56 -3.63 -0.27
C MET A 47 19.40 -4.27 -1.65
N ALA A 48 20.13 -5.35 -1.93
CA ALA A 48 20.03 -6.10 -3.18
C ALA A 48 18.64 -6.74 -3.32
N GLU A 49 18.10 -7.32 -2.24
CA GLU A 49 16.76 -7.90 -2.23
C GLU A 49 15.68 -6.85 -2.49
N LEU A 50 15.73 -5.70 -1.79
CA LEU A 50 14.80 -4.60 -2.05
C LEU A 50 14.86 -4.12 -3.51
N PHE A 51 16.08 -3.96 -4.05
CA PHE A 51 16.28 -3.57 -5.44
C PHE A 51 15.66 -4.59 -6.40
N ALA A 52 15.89 -5.89 -6.16
CA ALA A 52 15.37 -6.98 -6.96
C ALA A 52 13.84 -7.03 -6.94
N VAL A 53 13.21 -6.90 -5.76
CA VAL A 53 11.75 -6.89 -5.62
C VAL A 53 11.12 -5.73 -6.41
N VAL A 54 11.65 -4.51 -6.27
CA VAL A 54 11.14 -3.33 -6.98
C VAL A 54 11.31 -3.50 -8.50
N LYS A 55 12.46 -4.01 -8.96
CA LYS A 55 12.70 -4.26 -10.39
C LYS A 55 11.79 -5.35 -10.95
N THR A 56 11.51 -6.38 -10.16
CA THR A 56 10.60 -7.47 -10.52
C THR A 56 9.18 -6.97 -10.63
N MET A 57 8.71 -6.16 -9.69
CA MET A 57 7.40 -5.50 -9.76
C MET A 57 7.28 -4.62 -11.02
N GLN A 58 8.32 -3.84 -11.33
CA GLN A 58 8.36 -3.03 -12.55
C GLN A 58 8.27 -3.87 -13.84
N ALA A 59 8.88 -5.06 -13.86
CA ALA A 59 8.79 -5.98 -14.98
C ALA A 59 7.39 -6.62 -15.08
N LEU A 60 6.78 -6.99 -13.95
CA LEU A 60 5.42 -7.53 -13.89
C LEU A 60 4.41 -6.50 -14.42
N GLU A 61 4.49 -5.24 -14.00
CA GLU A 61 3.64 -4.16 -14.51
C GLU A 61 3.76 -4.02 -16.04
N LYS A 62 4.98 -4.06 -16.57
CA LYS A 62 5.23 -4.00 -18.02
C LYS A 62 4.66 -5.21 -18.76
N ALA A 63 4.75 -6.41 -18.17
CA ALA A 63 4.19 -7.63 -18.75
C ALA A 63 2.66 -7.57 -18.80
N TYR A 64 2.03 -7.04 -17.75
CA TYR A 64 0.58 -6.86 -17.70
C TYR A 64 0.10 -5.82 -18.74
N ILE A 65 0.77 -4.67 -18.87
CA ILE A 65 0.47 -3.66 -19.90
C ILE A 65 0.56 -4.25 -21.33
N LYS A 66 1.48 -5.20 -21.53
CA LYS A 66 1.69 -5.89 -22.81
C LYS A 66 0.78 -7.11 -22.98
N ASP A 67 -0.19 -7.30 -22.09
CA ASP A 67 -1.16 -8.42 -22.13
C ASP A 67 -0.48 -9.80 -22.17
N CYS A 68 0.69 -9.91 -21.53
CA CYS A 68 1.48 -11.15 -21.48
C CYS A 68 1.12 -12.05 -20.28
N VAL A 69 0.24 -11.57 -19.39
CA VAL A 69 -0.12 -12.23 -18.13
C VAL A 69 -1.60 -12.01 -17.88
N THR A 70 -2.32 -13.05 -17.45
CA THR A 70 -3.76 -12.92 -17.18
C THR A 70 -4.02 -12.04 -15.95
N PRO A 71 -5.21 -11.41 -15.83
CA PRO A 71 -5.56 -10.60 -14.66
C PRO A 71 -5.44 -11.34 -13.32
N ASN A 72 -5.81 -12.62 -13.27
CA ASN A 72 -5.76 -13.41 -12.05
C ASN A 72 -4.32 -13.71 -11.61
N GLU A 73 -3.46 -14.12 -12.55
CA GLU A 73 -2.04 -14.38 -12.28
C GLU A 73 -1.30 -13.11 -11.88
N TYR A 74 -1.56 -12.01 -12.60
CA TYR A 74 -1.01 -10.69 -12.28
C TYR A 74 -1.41 -10.26 -10.87
N THR A 75 -2.70 -10.30 -10.54
CA THR A 75 -3.21 -9.82 -9.24
C THR A 75 -2.55 -10.60 -8.10
N ALA A 76 -2.50 -11.93 -8.21
CA ALA A 76 -1.87 -12.77 -7.19
C ALA A 76 -0.35 -12.51 -7.06
N ALA A 77 0.36 -12.34 -8.19
CA ALA A 77 1.80 -12.07 -8.18
C ALA A 77 2.13 -10.67 -7.63
N CYS A 78 1.38 -9.65 -8.04
CA CYS A 78 1.56 -8.27 -7.60
C CYS A 78 1.28 -8.13 -6.09
N SER A 79 0.21 -8.74 -5.59
CA SER A 79 -0.08 -8.78 -4.14
C SER A 79 1.04 -9.42 -3.32
N ARG A 80 1.65 -10.53 -3.81
CA ARG A 80 2.81 -11.14 -3.14
C ARG A 80 4.03 -10.22 -3.15
N LEU A 81 4.33 -9.61 -4.30
CA LEU A 81 5.46 -8.67 -4.44
C LEU A 81 5.31 -7.43 -3.55
N LEU A 82 4.09 -6.92 -3.36
CA LEU A 82 3.81 -5.80 -2.44
C LEU A 82 4.09 -6.18 -0.98
N VAL A 83 3.71 -7.39 -0.56
CA VAL A 83 4.03 -7.90 0.79
C VAL A 83 5.54 -8.08 0.96
N GLN A 84 6.21 -8.69 -0.03
CA GLN A 84 7.67 -8.86 -0.02
C GLN A 84 8.40 -7.52 0.01
N TYR A 85 7.93 -6.54 -0.78
CA TYR A 85 8.45 -5.18 -0.79
C TYR A 85 8.40 -4.55 0.61
N LYS A 86 7.25 -4.63 1.30
CA LYS A 86 7.10 -4.08 2.65
C LYS A 86 8.10 -4.70 3.64
N ALA A 87 8.31 -6.01 3.57
CA ALA A 87 9.29 -6.70 4.39
C ALA A 87 10.73 -6.29 4.04
N ALA A 88 11.10 -6.28 2.76
CA ALA A 88 12.43 -5.89 2.29
C ALA A 88 12.75 -4.43 2.62
N PHE A 89 11.80 -3.51 2.41
CA PHE A 89 11.99 -2.10 2.72
C PHE A 89 12.17 -1.88 4.23
N ARG A 90 11.41 -2.58 5.08
CA ARG A 90 11.57 -2.51 6.54
C ARG A 90 12.97 -2.93 7.00
N GLN A 91 13.62 -3.87 6.32
CA GLN A 91 14.99 -4.30 6.64
C GLN A 91 16.05 -3.28 6.19
N VAL A 92 15.78 -2.51 5.14
CA VAL A 92 16.70 -1.49 4.60
C VAL A 92 16.50 -0.12 5.27
N GLN A 93 15.29 0.16 5.76
CA GLN A 93 14.94 1.44 6.35
C GLN A 93 15.81 1.75 7.57
N GLY A 94 16.39 2.95 7.59
CA GLY A 94 17.27 3.38 8.67
C GLY A 94 17.79 4.80 8.45
N ALA A 95 18.88 5.16 9.13
CA ALA A 95 19.43 6.52 9.08
C ALA A 95 19.90 6.97 7.69
N GLU A 96 20.33 6.03 6.84
CA GLU A 96 20.81 6.33 5.47
C GLU A 96 19.74 6.25 4.39
N ILE A 97 18.61 5.58 4.66
CA ILE A 97 17.51 5.35 3.72
C ILE A 97 16.22 5.47 4.50
N SER A 98 15.60 6.64 4.40
CA SER A 98 14.35 6.96 5.11
C SER A 98 13.10 6.56 4.32
N SER A 99 13.19 6.62 3.00
CA SER A 99 12.08 6.42 2.05
C SER A 99 12.52 5.60 0.83
N ILE A 100 11.55 5.00 0.15
CA ILE A 100 11.81 4.27 -1.10
C ILE A 100 12.28 5.21 -2.23
N ASP A 101 11.81 6.46 -2.25
CA ASP A 101 12.27 7.47 -3.21
C ASP A 101 13.76 7.79 -3.05
N GLU A 102 14.23 7.89 -1.81
CA GLU A 102 15.65 8.09 -1.50
C GLU A 102 16.49 6.90 -1.96
N PHE A 103 16.02 5.67 -1.68
CA PHE A 103 16.66 4.45 -2.17
C PHE A 103 16.76 4.42 -3.69
N CYS A 104 15.65 4.70 -4.39
CA CYS A 104 15.61 4.70 -5.85
C CYS A 104 16.54 5.77 -6.44
N ARG A 105 16.61 6.95 -5.82
CA ARG A 105 17.54 8.01 -6.25
C ARG A 105 19.00 7.62 -6.05
N LYS A 106 19.33 7.05 -4.88
CA LYS A 106 20.71 6.63 -4.52
C LYS A 106 21.25 5.58 -5.49
N PHE A 107 20.43 4.60 -5.85
CA PHE A 107 20.81 3.49 -6.72
C PHE A 107 20.37 3.66 -8.19
N ARG A 108 19.86 4.85 -8.56
CA ARG A 108 19.36 5.16 -9.92
C ARG A 108 18.34 4.14 -10.45
N LEU A 109 17.45 3.70 -9.57
CA LEU A 109 16.41 2.73 -9.88
C LEU A 109 15.17 3.45 -10.45
N ASP A 110 15.12 3.59 -11.77
CA ASP A 110 13.98 4.18 -12.48
C ASP A 110 12.89 3.13 -12.73
N CYS A 111 11.86 3.12 -11.87
CA CYS A 111 10.76 2.16 -11.86
C CYS A 111 9.40 2.83 -11.59
N PRO A 112 8.92 3.72 -12.48
CA PRO A 112 7.73 4.54 -12.23
C PRO A 112 6.45 3.71 -12.02
N LEU A 113 6.30 2.57 -12.71
CA LEU A 113 5.12 1.72 -12.56
C LEU A 113 5.10 1.01 -11.19
N ALA A 114 6.26 0.51 -10.76
CA ALA A 114 6.38 -0.09 -9.43
C ALA A 114 6.11 0.94 -8.34
N MET A 115 6.56 2.18 -8.51
CA MET A 115 6.32 3.26 -7.53
C MET A 115 4.84 3.57 -7.38
N GLU A 116 4.08 3.61 -8.48
CA GLU A 116 2.61 3.80 -8.40
C GLU A 116 1.92 2.66 -7.65
N ARG A 117 2.32 1.39 -7.88
CA ARG A 117 1.75 0.25 -7.14
C ARG A 117 2.11 0.28 -5.66
N ILE A 118 3.35 0.64 -5.33
CA ILE A 118 3.83 0.80 -3.94
C ILE A 118 3.07 1.92 -3.23
N LYS A 119 2.85 3.05 -3.92
CA LYS A 119 2.11 4.20 -3.38
C LYS A 119 0.64 3.86 -3.11
N GLU A 120 0.02 3.07 -3.98
CA GLU A 120 -1.36 2.62 -3.79
C GLU A 120 -1.51 1.40 -2.87
N ASP A 121 -0.43 0.65 -2.64
CA ASP A 121 -0.37 -0.64 -1.92
C ASP A 121 -1.39 -1.67 -2.43
N ARG A 122 -1.63 -1.71 -3.75
CA ARG A 122 -2.52 -2.67 -4.40
C ARG A 122 -2.21 -2.88 -5.89
N PRO A 123 -2.53 -4.05 -6.46
CA PRO A 123 -2.50 -4.28 -7.91
C PRO A 123 -3.42 -3.34 -8.68
N ILE A 124 -3.10 -3.02 -9.94
CA ILE A 124 -3.89 -2.09 -10.78
C ILE A 124 -5.31 -2.61 -11.09
N THR A 125 -5.51 -3.93 -10.99
CA THR A 125 -6.81 -4.60 -11.17
C THR A 125 -7.77 -4.35 -10.01
N ILE A 126 -7.27 -3.97 -8.84
CA ILE A 126 -8.07 -3.67 -7.65
C ILE A 126 -8.33 -2.16 -7.63
N LYS A 127 -9.59 -1.76 -7.85
CA LYS A 127 -9.99 -0.36 -7.80
C LYS A 127 -9.92 0.19 -6.38
N ASP A 128 -9.69 1.48 -6.28
CA ASP A 128 -9.71 2.20 -5.02
C ASP A 128 -11.13 2.24 -4.43
N ASP A 129 -11.32 1.65 -3.25
CA ASP A 129 -12.51 1.89 -2.47
C ASP A 129 -12.40 3.16 -1.62
N LYS A 130 -11.30 3.93 -1.60
CA LYS A 130 -11.19 5.10 -0.69
C LYS A 130 -12.21 6.21 -0.95
N GLY A 131 -12.54 6.48 -2.22
CA GLY A 131 -13.65 7.36 -2.57
C GLY A 131 -15.02 6.78 -2.21
N ASN A 132 -15.12 5.45 -2.23
CA ASN A 132 -16.27 4.69 -1.77
C ASN A 132 -16.33 4.60 -0.24
N LEU A 133 -15.20 4.65 0.48
CA LEU A 133 -15.11 4.41 1.92
C LEU A 133 -15.68 5.58 2.68
N ASN A 134 -15.21 6.80 2.44
CA ASN A 134 -15.75 7.99 3.11
C ASN A 134 -17.24 8.17 2.80
N ARG A 135 -17.66 7.83 1.59
CA ARG A 135 -19.06 7.80 1.19
C ARG A 135 -19.84 6.73 1.94
N CYS A 136 -19.38 5.48 1.94
CA CYS A 136 -19.98 4.37 2.67
C CYS A 136 -20.03 4.64 4.18
N ILE A 137 -19.02 5.29 4.77
CA ILE A 137 -19.03 5.70 6.18
C ILE A 137 -20.17 6.69 6.42
N ALA A 138 -20.26 7.75 5.60
CA ALA A 138 -21.33 8.72 5.71
C ALA A 138 -22.71 8.08 5.53
N ASP A 139 -22.86 7.22 4.52
CA ASP A 139 -24.10 6.50 4.21
C ASP A 139 -24.48 5.56 5.39
N VAL A 140 -23.56 4.74 5.91
CA VAL A 140 -23.81 3.86 7.07
C VAL A 140 -24.22 4.65 8.31
N VAL A 141 -23.50 5.73 8.65
CA VAL A 141 -23.85 6.59 9.80
C VAL A 141 -25.24 7.19 9.60
N SER A 142 -25.52 7.72 8.42
CA SER A 142 -26.82 8.33 8.11
C SER A 142 -27.97 7.33 8.17
N LEU A 143 -27.77 6.10 7.69
CA LEU A 143 -28.79 5.05 7.67
C LEU A 143 -29.06 4.49 9.06
N PHE A 144 -28.04 4.31 9.91
CA PHE A 144 -28.26 3.97 11.32
C PHE A 144 -29.13 5.01 12.02
N ILE A 145 -28.80 6.31 11.86
CA ILE A 145 -29.58 7.40 12.44
C ILE A 145 -31.01 7.41 11.87
N THR A 146 -31.15 7.30 10.55
CA THR A 146 -32.45 7.32 9.87
C THR A 146 -33.37 6.20 10.35
N VAL A 147 -32.88 4.95 10.42
CA VAL A 147 -33.69 3.82 10.91
C VAL A 147 -34.06 4.00 12.38
N MET A 148 -33.11 4.41 13.24
CA MET A 148 -33.41 4.67 14.65
C MET A 148 -34.43 5.81 14.82
N ASP A 149 -34.34 6.87 14.04
CA ASP A 149 -35.25 8.02 14.14
C ASP A 149 -36.65 7.68 13.61
N LYS A 150 -36.76 6.88 12.54
CA LYS A 150 -38.04 6.32 12.10
C LYS A 150 -38.75 5.57 13.23
N LEU A 151 -38.03 4.67 13.91
CA LEU A 151 -38.55 3.91 15.05
C LEU A 151 -38.98 4.83 16.21
N ARG A 152 -38.22 5.89 16.52
CA ARG A 152 -38.56 6.89 17.56
C ARG A 152 -39.76 7.76 17.20
N LEU A 153 -40.00 7.98 15.90
CA LEU A 153 -41.17 8.70 15.36
C LEU A 153 -42.39 7.79 15.21
N GLU A 154 -42.36 6.59 15.76
CA GLU A 154 -43.44 5.59 15.69
C GLU A 154 -43.75 5.12 14.25
N ILE A 155 -42.79 5.19 13.34
CA ILE A 155 -42.85 4.52 12.05
C ILE A 155 -42.48 3.05 12.27
N ARG A 156 -43.45 2.16 12.07
CA ARG A 156 -43.33 0.74 12.49
C ARG A 156 -43.63 -0.27 11.39
N ALA A 157 -44.22 0.18 10.27
CA ALA A 157 -44.57 -0.68 9.16
C ALA A 157 -43.32 -1.30 8.51
N MET A 158 -43.42 -2.59 8.16
CA MET A 158 -42.34 -3.36 7.56
C MET A 158 -41.80 -2.69 6.29
N ASP A 159 -42.68 -2.23 5.40
CA ASP A 159 -42.32 -1.59 4.14
C ASP A 159 -41.68 -0.20 4.29
N GLU A 160 -41.84 0.44 5.45
CA GLU A 160 -41.21 1.72 5.76
C GLU A 160 -39.83 1.57 6.44
N ILE A 161 -39.60 0.47 7.17
CA ILE A 161 -38.34 0.23 7.89
C ILE A 161 -37.36 -0.64 7.08
N GLN A 162 -37.86 -1.68 6.43
CA GLN A 162 -37.03 -2.69 5.77
C GLN A 162 -36.13 -2.14 4.66
N PRO A 163 -36.58 -1.19 3.79
CA PRO A 163 -35.73 -0.68 2.72
C PRO A 163 -34.45 0.00 3.20
N ASP A 164 -34.54 0.83 4.25
CA ASP A 164 -33.38 1.52 4.81
C ASP A 164 -32.44 0.55 5.53
N LEU A 165 -33.01 -0.42 6.25
CA LEU A 165 -32.22 -1.47 6.90
C LEU A 165 -31.49 -2.35 5.89
N ARG A 166 -32.10 -2.60 4.73
CA ARG A 166 -31.48 -3.32 3.61
C ARG A 166 -30.35 -2.51 3.00
N GLU A 167 -30.57 -1.23 2.73
CA GLU A 167 -29.51 -0.36 2.20
C GLU A 167 -28.35 -0.24 3.19
N LEU A 168 -28.63 -0.20 4.50
CA LEU A 168 -27.61 -0.22 5.54
C LEU A 168 -26.74 -1.48 5.44
N MET A 169 -27.36 -2.65 5.30
CA MET A 169 -26.66 -3.93 5.15
C MET A 169 -25.82 -3.97 3.86
N GLU A 170 -26.38 -3.56 2.72
CA GLU A 170 -25.67 -3.51 1.44
C GLU A 170 -24.48 -2.54 1.50
N THR A 171 -24.66 -1.36 2.10
CA THR A 171 -23.59 -0.37 2.27
C THR A 171 -22.47 -0.93 3.15
N MET A 172 -22.80 -1.64 4.23
CA MET A 172 -21.81 -2.32 5.06
C MET A 172 -21.06 -3.42 4.29
N HIS A 173 -21.70 -4.15 3.38
CA HIS A 173 -21.02 -5.16 2.54
C HIS A 173 -20.08 -4.53 1.52
N ARG A 174 -20.44 -3.38 0.94
CA ARG A 174 -19.58 -2.61 0.03
C ARG A 174 -18.32 -2.06 0.72
N MET A 175 -18.32 -1.97 2.06
CA MET A 175 -17.18 -1.51 2.84
C MET A 175 -16.15 -2.63 3.04
N SER A 176 -15.18 -2.73 2.13
CA SER A 176 -14.11 -3.73 2.14
C SER A 176 -13.19 -3.68 3.36
N HIS A 177 -13.09 -2.52 4.01
CA HIS A 177 -12.31 -2.31 5.24
C HIS A 177 -13.00 -2.82 6.51
N LEU A 178 -14.30 -3.11 6.46
CA LEU A 178 -15.03 -3.61 7.61
C LEU A 178 -14.63 -5.09 7.86
N PRO A 179 -14.32 -5.49 9.10
CA PRO A 179 -14.00 -6.88 9.42
C PRO A 179 -15.10 -7.84 8.94
N PRO A 180 -14.75 -9.02 8.42
CA PRO A 180 -15.73 -10.00 7.95
C PRO A 180 -16.67 -10.47 9.07
N ASP A 181 -16.19 -10.44 10.31
CA ASP A 181 -16.87 -10.81 11.56
C ASP A 181 -17.43 -9.60 12.33
N PHE A 182 -17.61 -8.45 11.67
CA PHE A 182 -18.18 -7.26 12.31
C PHE A 182 -19.58 -7.54 12.87
N GLU A 183 -19.72 -7.45 14.20
CA GLU A 183 -20.95 -7.73 14.95
C GLU A 183 -22.18 -6.99 14.41
N GLY A 184 -22.04 -5.72 14.03
CA GLY A 184 -23.17 -4.92 13.53
C GLY A 184 -23.79 -5.46 12.25
N ARG A 185 -23.04 -6.20 11.40
CA ARG A 185 -23.64 -6.90 10.24
C ARG A 185 -24.56 -8.03 10.69
N GLN A 186 -24.16 -8.78 11.72
CA GLN A 186 -24.97 -9.86 12.25
C GLN A 186 -26.28 -9.33 12.82
N THR A 187 -26.22 -8.24 13.59
CA THR A 187 -27.39 -7.56 14.17
C THR A 187 -28.36 -7.09 13.09
N VAL A 188 -27.88 -6.35 12.08
CA VAL A 188 -28.73 -5.85 10.97
C VAL A 188 -29.32 -7.01 10.18
N SER A 189 -28.54 -8.07 9.94
CA SER A 189 -29.03 -9.28 9.25
C SER A 189 -30.16 -9.99 10.01
N GLN A 190 -30.08 -10.07 11.33
CA GLN A 190 -31.14 -10.68 12.15
C GLN A 190 -32.45 -9.90 12.03
N TRP A 191 -32.40 -8.57 12.09
CA TRP A 191 -33.59 -7.73 11.92
C TRP A 191 -34.16 -7.80 10.50
N LEU A 192 -33.32 -7.85 9.47
CA LEU A 192 -33.77 -8.11 8.09
C LEU A 192 -34.47 -9.46 7.95
N GLN A 193 -33.96 -10.49 8.64
CA GLN A 193 -34.60 -11.81 8.64
C GLN A 193 -35.98 -11.76 9.33
N THR A 194 -36.09 -11.09 10.48
CA THR A 194 -37.38 -10.88 11.16
C THR A 194 -38.38 -10.17 10.24
N LEU A 195 -37.98 -9.05 9.62
CA LEU A 195 -38.84 -8.29 8.71
C LEU A 195 -39.20 -9.06 7.43
N SER A 196 -38.34 -9.95 6.94
CA SER A 196 -38.62 -10.75 5.75
C SER A 196 -39.77 -11.75 5.93
N GLY A 197 -40.11 -12.10 7.17
CA GLY A 197 -41.25 -12.97 7.49
C GLY A 197 -42.59 -12.23 7.61
N MET A 198 -42.59 -10.90 7.50
CA MET A 198 -43.74 -10.03 7.67
C MET A 198 -44.32 -9.60 6.31
N SER A 199 -45.61 -9.29 6.28
CA SER A 199 -46.25 -8.59 5.15
C SER A 199 -45.87 -7.12 5.16
N ALA A 200 -45.96 -6.44 4.01
CA ALA A 200 -45.62 -5.02 3.88
C ALA A 200 -46.34 -4.13 4.92
N SER A 201 -47.60 -4.41 5.19
CA SER A 201 -48.45 -3.66 6.14
C SER A 201 -48.29 -4.08 7.60
N ASP A 202 -47.53 -5.13 7.90
CA ASP A 202 -47.36 -5.59 9.27
C ASP A 202 -46.45 -4.61 10.02
N GLU A 203 -46.78 -4.34 11.27
CA GLU A 203 -46.04 -3.38 12.12
C GLU A 203 -45.26 -4.09 13.22
N LEU A 204 -44.11 -3.51 13.58
CA LEU A 204 -43.37 -3.91 14.77
C LEU A 204 -44.12 -3.51 16.05
N ASP A 205 -44.20 -4.42 17.01
CA ASP A 205 -44.77 -4.12 18.33
C ASP A 205 -43.83 -3.28 19.22
N ASP A 206 -44.34 -2.73 20.33
CA ASP A 206 -43.55 -1.89 21.26
C ASP A 206 -42.29 -2.59 21.80
N SER A 207 -42.35 -3.91 21.99
CA SER A 207 -41.24 -4.71 22.50
C SER A 207 -40.16 -4.86 21.43
N GLN A 208 -40.59 -5.18 20.20
CA GLN A 208 -39.72 -5.29 19.03
C GLN A 208 -39.05 -3.95 18.71
N VAL A 209 -39.78 -2.83 18.75
CA VAL A 209 -39.22 -1.48 18.54
C VAL A 209 -38.14 -1.17 19.57
N ARG A 210 -38.38 -1.43 20.85
CA ARG A 210 -37.39 -1.21 21.91
C ARG A 210 -36.14 -2.08 21.74
N GLN A 211 -36.32 -3.34 21.40
CA GLN A 211 -35.19 -4.25 21.17
C GLN A 211 -34.39 -3.82 19.92
N MET A 212 -35.07 -3.46 18.84
CA MET A 212 -34.42 -3.01 17.60
C MET A 212 -33.62 -1.74 17.81
N LEU A 213 -34.15 -0.77 18.56
CA LEU A 213 -33.41 0.44 18.92
C LEU A 213 -32.14 0.13 19.71
N PHE A 214 -32.23 -0.73 20.74
CA PHE A 214 -31.08 -1.13 21.55
C PHE A 214 -30.00 -1.83 20.69
N ASP A 215 -30.43 -2.76 19.85
CA ASP A 215 -29.55 -3.53 18.98
C ASP A 215 -28.84 -2.63 17.95
N LEU A 216 -29.58 -1.72 17.30
CA LEU A 216 -29.02 -0.78 16.34
C LEU A 216 -28.08 0.23 16.99
N GLU A 217 -28.38 0.71 18.21
CA GLU A 217 -27.49 1.58 18.96
C GLU A 217 -26.18 0.86 19.33
N SER A 218 -26.26 -0.41 19.74
CA SER A 218 -25.07 -1.24 20.00
C SER A 218 -24.22 -1.41 18.73
N ALA A 219 -24.85 -1.76 17.60
CA ALA A 219 -24.20 -1.92 16.31
C ALA A 219 -23.56 -0.62 15.80
N TYR A 220 -24.25 0.52 15.95
CA TYR A 220 -23.73 1.84 15.62
C TYR A 220 -22.53 2.22 16.49
N ASN A 221 -22.58 1.92 17.79
CA ASN A 221 -21.45 2.14 18.70
C ASN A 221 -20.25 1.24 18.34
N ALA A 222 -20.48 -0.01 17.95
CA ALA A 222 -19.43 -0.89 17.44
C ALA A 222 -18.79 -0.33 16.16
N PHE A 223 -19.62 0.22 15.26
CA PHE A 223 -19.14 0.86 14.04
C PHE A 223 -18.26 2.09 14.35
N ASN A 224 -18.68 2.96 15.28
CA ASN A 224 -17.87 4.11 15.70
C ASN A 224 -16.56 3.68 16.37
N ARG A 225 -16.56 2.64 17.20
CA ARG A 225 -15.32 2.08 17.77
C ARG A 225 -14.36 1.61 16.68
N PHE A 226 -14.87 0.95 15.64
CA PHE A 226 -14.07 0.53 14.49
C PHE A 226 -13.45 1.72 13.75
N LEU A 227 -14.18 2.83 13.55
CA LEU A 227 -13.66 4.02 12.87
C LEU A 227 -12.57 4.77 13.65
N HIS A 228 -12.51 4.57 14.97
CA HIS A 228 -11.54 5.21 15.86
C HIS A 228 -10.39 4.30 16.29
N ALA A 229 -10.40 3.03 15.87
CA ALA A 229 -9.35 2.04 16.14
C ALA A 229 -8.17 2.18 15.16
#